data_AF-A0A7Z6Y8I6-F1
#
_entry.id   AF-A0A7Z6Y8I6-F1
#
_cell.length_a   1.000
_cell.length_b   1.000
_cell.length_c   1.000
_cell.angle_alpha   90.00
_cell.angle_beta   90.00
_cell.angle_gamma   90.00
#
_symmetry.space_group_name_H-M   'P 1'
#
loop_
_entity.id
_entity.type
_entity.pdbx_description
1 polymer ?
#
loop_
_entity_poly.entity_id
_entity_poly.type
_entity_poly.pdbx_seq_one_letter_code
_entity_poly.pdbx_strand_id
1 'polypeptide(L)'
;RYSYDATGNLLQMRHEGAHHFTRNMHVAPDSNRSLPDDDGDVDFAKSFDANGNLLQLVRGQVMGWDARNQLQHITTVQRKDAPNDDERYVYDGQGQRCRKISTAQASGRTMTNEVRYLPGLEVRTTADGETLHVVTAQAGRNSVRVLHWEAGKPGAIANDQV
;
A
#
# COMPACT_ATOMS: atom_id res chain seq x y z
N ARG A 1 22.82 9.11 -6.52
CA ARG A 1 22.69 10.02 -7.69
C ARG A 1 21.32 9.82 -8.34
N TYR A 2 20.69 10.89 -8.84
CA TYR A 2 19.42 10.84 -9.55
C TYR A 2 19.58 11.49 -10.92
N SER A 3 18.86 11.01 -11.93
CA SER A 3 18.81 11.63 -13.26
C SER A 3 17.36 11.72 -13.75
N TYR A 4 17.08 12.75 -14.54
CA TYR A 4 15.73 13.13 -14.95
C TYR A 4 15.73 13.51 -16.44
N ASP A 5 14.58 13.38 -17.09
CA ASP A 5 14.35 13.96 -18.41
C ASP A 5 14.04 15.46 -18.31
N ALA A 6 13.75 16.09 -19.46
CA ALA A 6 13.45 17.52 -19.53
C ALA A 6 12.09 17.91 -18.92
N THR A 7 11.17 16.96 -18.72
CA THR A 7 9.85 17.20 -18.14
C THR A 7 9.80 16.85 -16.64
N GLY A 8 10.91 16.34 -16.09
CA GLY A 8 11.09 16.08 -14.67
C GLY A 8 10.78 14.65 -14.24
N ASN A 9 10.59 13.71 -15.16
CA ASN A 9 10.43 12.30 -14.82
C ASN A 9 11.76 11.71 -14.38
N LEU A 10 11.75 10.90 -13.32
CA LEU A 10 12.93 10.17 -12.87
C LEU A 10 13.30 9.11 -13.91
N LEU A 11 14.51 9.18 -14.46
CA LEU A 11 15.06 8.17 -15.38
C LEU A 11 15.90 7.13 -14.65
N GLN A 12 16.65 7.55 -13.63
CA GLN A 12 17.53 6.65 -12.89
C GLN A 12 17.74 7.13 -11.46
N MET A 13 17.71 6.18 -10.53
CA MET A 13 18.22 6.31 -9.17
C MET A 13 19.41 5.37 -9.00
N ARG A 14 20.59 5.92 -8.69
CA ARG A 14 21.79 5.16 -8.34
C ARG A 14 22.10 5.33 -6.86
N HIS A 15 22.04 4.25 -6.10
CA HIS A 15 22.46 4.20 -4.71
C HIS A 15 23.92 3.75 -4.63
N GLU A 16 24.75 4.57 -3.99
CA GLU A 16 26.19 4.36 -3.83
C GLU A 16 26.47 4.18 -2.34
N GLY A 17 26.73 2.94 -1.93
CA GLY A 17 27.00 2.54 -0.56
C GLY A 17 27.64 1.16 -0.54
N ALA A 18 27.81 0.58 0.65
CA ALA A 18 28.37 -0.78 0.79
C ALA A 18 27.59 -1.82 -0.03
N HIS A 19 26.27 -1.63 -0.17
CA HIS A 19 25.41 -2.35 -1.09
C HIS A 19 24.91 -1.38 -2.15
N HIS A 20 25.55 -1.35 -3.32
CA HIS A 20 25.16 -0.47 -4.41
C HIS A 20 24.01 -1.09 -5.23
N PHE A 21 23.14 -0.23 -5.78
CA PHE A 21 22.16 -0.65 -6.77
C PHE A 21 21.78 0.52 -7.68
N THR A 22 21.26 0.19 -8.86
CA THR A 22 20.71 1.16 -9.80
C THR A 22 19.29 0.73 -10.14
N ARG A 23 18.35 1.68 -10.10
CA ARG A 23 16.98 1.51 -10.58
C ARG A 23 16.78 2.43 -11.77
N ASN A 24 16.52 1.86 -12.94
CA ASN A 24 16.13 2.62 -14.12
C ASN A 24 14.61 2.67 -14.25
N MET A 25 14.13 3.64 -15.01
CA MET A 25 12.72 3.82 -15.33
C MET A 25 12.58 4.02 -16.84
N HIS A 26 11.56 3.41 -17.42
CA HIS A 26 11.07 3.74 -18.76
C HIS A 26 10.00 4.81 -18.64
N VAL A 27 10.07 5.84 -19.47
CA VAL A 27 9.07 6.90 -19.57
C VAL A 27 8.41 6.81 -20.95
N ALA A 28 7.09 6.89 -20.99
CA ALA A 28 6.34 6.86 -22.23
C ALA A 28 6.72 8.06 -23.13
N PRO A 29 6.82 7.88 -24.46
CA PRO A 29 7.26 8.96 -25.35
C PRO A 29 6.24 10.11 -25.49
N ASP A 30 4.98 9.89 -25.13
CA ASP A 30 3.85 10.80 -25.35
C ASP A 30 3.14 11.22 -24.04
N SER A 31 3.66 10.81 -22.87
CA SER A 31 3.08 11.16 -21.57
C SER A 31 4.12 11.03 -20.44
N ASN A 32 3.76 11.45 -19.22
CA ASN A 32 4.61 11.25 -18.04
C ASN A 32 4.39 9.88 -17.36
N ARG A 33 3.80 8.90 -18.06
CA ARG A 33 3.65 7.54 -17.52
C ARG A 33 5.03 6.90 -17.44
N SER A 34 5.40 6.40 -16.28
CA SER A 34 6.71 5.78 -16.05
C SER A 34 6.59 4.42 -15.37
N LEU A 35 7.42 3.47 -15.77
CA LEU A 35 7.46 2.11 -15.21
C LEU A 35 8.91 1.74 -14.88
N PRO A 36 9.14 0.95 -13.81
CA PRO A 36 10.49 0.48 -13.50
C PRO A 36 11.00 -0.46 -14.61
N ASP A 37 12.31 -0.42 -14.82
CA ASP A 37 13.03 -1.31 -15.73
C ASP A 37 13.28 -2.66 -15.05
N ASP A 38 12.33 -3.59 -15.18
CA ASP A 38 12.31 -4.89 -14.50
C ASP A 38 12.73 -6.05 -15.44
N ASP A 39 13.68 -5.81 -16.35
CA ASP A 39 14.22 -6.77 -17.34
C ASP A 39 13.15 -7.39 -18.28
N GLY A 40 12.06 -6.66 -18.54
CA GLY A 40 11.00 -7.05 -19.48
C GLY A 40 10.56 -5.89 -20.38
N ASP A 41 9.95 -6.22 -21.51
CA ASP A 41 9.37 -5.22 -22.40
C ASP A 41 8.27 -4.42 -21.69
N VAL A 42 8.41 -3.10 -21.70
CA VAL A 42 7.44 -2.19 -21.10
C VAL A 42 6.31 -1.91 -22.07
N ASP A 43 5.12 -2.40 -21.76
CA ASP A 43 3.89 -2.10 -22.48
C ASP A 43 3.06 -1.07 -21.70
N PHE A 44 3.28 0.22 -21.98
CA PHE A 44 2.54 1.30 -21.33
C PHE A 44 1.04 1.25 -21.60
N ALA A 45 0.61 0.69 -22.74
CA ALA A 45 -0.81 0.61 -23.10
C ALA A 45 -1.56 -0.43 -22.23
N LYS A 46 -0.86 -1.46 -21.76
CA LYS A 46 -1.43 -2.49 -20.85
C LYS A 46 -1.12 -2.27 -19.38
N SER A 47 -0.17 -1.39 -19.06
CA SER A 47 0.23 -1.14 -17.68
C SER A 47 -0.64 -0.10 -16.98
N PHE A 48 -1.41 0.68 -17.74
CA PHE A 48 -2.29 1.72 -17.21
C PHE A 48 -3.69 1.58 -17.79
N ASP A 49 -4.71 1.94 -17.02
CA ASP A 49 -6.06 2.09 -17.56
C ASP A 49 -6.20 3.38 -18.41
N ALA A 50 -7.40 3.58 -18.95
CA ALA A 50 -7.71 4.76 -19.76
C ALA A 50 -7.60 6.08 -18.98
N ASN A 51 -7.77 6.06 -17.65
CA ASN A 51 -7.63 7.22 -16.77
C ASN A 51 -6.18 7.47 -16.34
N GLY A 52 -5.24 6.58 -16.71
CA GLY A 52 -3.83 6.68 -16.34
C GLY A 52 -3.51 6.09 -14.98
N ASN A 53 -4.40 5.27 -14.41
CA ASN A 53 -4.11 4.54 -13.19
C ASN A 53 -3.29 3.28 -13.49
N LEU A 54 -2.27 3.00 -12.67
CA LEU A 54 -1.39 1.84 -12.84
C LEU A 54 -2.14 0.54 -12.52
N LEU A 55 -2.02 -0.49 -13.36
CA LEU A 55 -2.76 -1.75 -13.26
C LEU A 55 -2.01 -2.86 -12.52
N GLN A 56 -0.69 -2.74 -12.38
CA GLN A 56 0.13 -3.66 -11.59
C GLN A 56 1.14 -2.88 -10.76
N LEU A 57 1.18 -3.12 -9.45
CA LEU A 57 2.13 -2.46 -8.54
C LEU A 57 3.56 -2.94 -8.80
N VAL A 58 3.69 -4.26 -8.87
CA VAL A 58 4.84 -5.03 -9.33
C VAL A 58 4.28 -6.22 -10.11
N ARG A 59 5.14 -6.92 -10.86
CA ARG A 59 4.72 -8.09 -11.63
C ARG A 59 3.94 -9.08 -10.76
N GLY A 60 2.69 -9.36 -11.15
CA GLY A 60 1.81 -10.31 -10.45
C GLY A 60 0.97 -9.71 -9.32
N GLN A 61 1.16 -8.42 -8.98
CA GLN A 61 0.30 -7.71 -8.02
C GLN A 61 -0.64 -6.74 -8.75
N VAL A 62 -1.82 -7.24 -9.09
CA VAL A 62 -2.84 -6.49 -9.83
C VAL A 62 -3.48 -5.44 -8.93
N MET A 63 -3.72 -4.25 -9.48
CA MET A 63 -4.42 -3.16 -8.83
C MET A 63 -5.74 -2.87 -9.54
N GLY A 64 -6.78 -2.59 -8.77
CA GLY A 64 -8.06 -2.15 -9.29
C GLY A 64 -8.49 -0.83 -8.68
N TRP A 65 -9.12 -0.02 -9.52
CA TRP A 65 -9.51 1.35 -9.22
C TRP A 65 -11.02 1.49 -9.30
N ASP A 66 -11.59 2.34 -8.45
CA ASP A 66 -13.01 2.67 -8.55
C ASP A 66 -13.27 3.79 -9.58
N ALA A 67 -14.55 4.11 -9.78
CA ALA A 67 -14.98 5.13 -10.75
C ALA A 67 -14.49 6.55 -10.39
N ARG A 68 -13.94 6.78 -9.20
CA ARG A 68 -13.37 8.06 -8.75
C ARG A 68 -11.84 8.06 -8.82
N ASN A 69 -11.23 7.08 -9.50
CA ASN A 69 -9.78 6.87 -9.60
C ASN A 69 -9.11 6.66 -8.23
N GLN A 70 -9.82 6.02 -7.29
CA GLN A 70 -9.26 5.65 -5.99
C GLN A 70 -8.88 4.17 -6.02
N LEU A 71 -7.71 3.84 -5.46
CA LEU A 71 -7.25 2.45 -5.40
C LEU A 71 -8.21 1.64 -4.53
N GLN A 72 -8.98 0.74 -5.14
CA GLN A 72 -10.03 -0.02 -4.48
C GLN A 72 -9.51 -1.37 -3.97
N HIS A 73 -8.63 -2.03 -4.74
CA HIS A 73 -8.03 -3.30 -4.32
C HIS A 73 -6.63 -3.53 -4.90
N ILE A 74 -5.85 -4.35 -4.21
CA ILE A 74 -4.61 -4.96 -4.69
C ILE A 74 -4.72 -6.47 -4.46
N THR A 75 -4.48 -7.28 -5.48
CA THR A 75 -4.18 -8.71 -5.29
C THR A 75 -2.70 -8.83 -4.97
N THR A 76 -2.38 -9.19 -3.73
CA THR A 76 -1.01 -9.28 -3.22
C THR A 76 -0.34 -10.61 -3.54
N VAL A 77 -1.13 -11.70 -3.56
CA VAL A 77 -0.70 -13.04 -4.00
C VAL A 77 -1.81 -13.65 -4.85
N GLN A 78 -1.54 -13.85 -6.13
CA GLN A 78 -2.43 -14.59 -7.02
C GLN A 78 -2.27 -16.10 -6.76
N ARG A 79 -3.37 -16.79 -6.51
CA ARG A 79 -3.43 -18.24 -6.35
C ARG A 79 -4.25 -18.85 -7.48
N LYS A 80 -3.90 -20.07 -7.89
CA LYS A 80 -4.59 -20.78 -8.99
C LYS A 80 -5.85 -21.49 -8.50
N ASP A 81 -5.70 -22.24 -7.40
CA ASP A 81 -6.73 -23.17 -6.90
C ASP A 81 -7.22 -22.79 -5.49
N ALA A 82 -7.00 -21.53 -5.09
CA ALA A 82 -7.41 -20.98 -3.79
C ALA A 82 -7.79 -19.49 -3.97
N PRO A 83 -8.55 -18.90 -3.03
CA PRO A 83 -8.77 -17.46 -3.05
C PRO A 83 -7.44 -16.71 -2.96
N ASN A 84 -7.34 -15.59 -3.68
CA ASN A 84 -6.17 -14.72 -3.62
C ASN A 84 -5.95 -14.14 -2.22
N ASP A 85 -4.72 -13.67 -1.98
CA ASP A 85 -4.45 -12.76 -0.88
C ASP A 85 -4.63 -11.33 -1.40
N ASP A 86 -5.47 -10.52 -0.75
CA ASP A 86 -5.90 -9.21 -1.26
C ASP A 86 -5.81 -8.13 -0.17
N GLU A 87 -5.60 -6.89 -0.58
CA GLU A 87 -5.87 -5.70 0.24
C GLU A 87 -6.96 -4.85 -0.43
N ARG A 88 -7.96 -4.42 0.33
CA ARG A 88 -9.09 -3.61 -0.14
C ARG A 88 -9.22 -2.33 0.65
N TYR A 89 -9.67 -1.27 -0.01
CA TYR A 89 -9.79 0.06 0.58
C TYR A 89 -11.19 0.63 0.38
N VAL A 90 -11.66 1.35 1.39
CA VAL A 90 -12.92 2.10 1.33
C VAL A 90 -12.63 3.55 1.67
N TYR A 91 -13.29 4.45 0.95
CA TYR A 91 -13.11 5.89 1.07
C TYR A 91 -14.44 6.56 1.43
N ASP A 92 -14.36 7.71 2.10
CA ASP A 92 -15.51 8.56 2.35
C ASP A 92 -15.88 9.43 1.13
N GLY A 93 -16.90 10.27 1.30
CA GLY A 93 -17.36 11.18 0.23
C GLY A 93 -16.30 12.17 -0.25
N GLN A 94 -15.34 12.54 0.61
CA GLN A 94 -14.23 13.44 0.30
C GLN A 94 -12.98 12.72 -0.23
N GLY A 95 -13.07 11.40 -0.37
CA GLY A 95 -11.99 10.56 -0.89
C GLY A 95 -10.93 10.21 0.15
N GLN A 96 -11.18 10.43 1.44
CA GLN A 96 -10.28 10.00 2.51
C GLN A 96 -10.50 8.52 2.83
N ARG A 97 -9.42 7.76 3.01
CA ARG A 97 -9.50 6.33 3.32
C ARG A 97 -10.06 6.13 4.72
N CYS A 98 -11.21 5.47 4.83
CA CYS A 98 -11.88 5.16 6.09
C CYS A 98 -11.70 3.70 6.52
N ARG A 99 -11.37 2.80 5.58
CA ARG A 99 -11.18 1.37 5.86
C ARG A 99 -10.08 0.76 5.01
N LYS A 100 -9.34 -0.18 5.61
CA LYS A 100 -8.40 -1.07 4.93
C LYS A 100 -8.64 -2.49 5.41
N ILE A 101 -8.82 -3.43 4.50
CA ILE A 101 -9.05 -4.84 4.81
C ILE A 101 -7.98 -5.64 4.10
N SER A 102 -7.20 -6.42 4.85
CA SER A 102 -6.18 -7.30 4.30
C SER A 102 -6.59 -8.75 4.55
N THR A 103 -6.65 -9.53 3.48
CA THR A 103 -7.06 -10.93 3.51
C THR A 103 -5.92 -11.80 3.01
N ALA A 104 -5.52 -12.83 3.76
CA ALA A 104 -4.46 -13.76 3.35
C ALA A 104 -4.83 -15.21 3.68
N GLN A 105 -4.40 -16.15 2.84
CA GLN A 105 -4.55 -17.58 3.13
C GLN A 105 -3.35 -18.08 3.95
N ALA A 106 -3.62 -18.63 5.15
CA ALA A 106 -2.61 -19.23 6.01
C ALA A 106 -3.17 -20.50 6.68
N SER A 107 -2.41 -21.60 6.66
CA SER A 107 -2.78 -22.86 7.34
C SER A 107 -4.20 -23.37 7.03
N GLY A 108 -4.63 -23.26 5.77
CA GLY A 108 -5.96 -23.71 5.32
C GLY A 108 -7.14 -22.82 5.75
N ARG A 109 -6.88 -21.66 6.36
CA ARG A 109 -7.89 -20.68 6.77
C ARG A 109 -7.62 -19.31 6.12
N THR A 110 -8.68 -18.54 5.92
CA THR A 110 -8.59 -17.14 5.49
C THR A 110 -8.42 -16.24 6.71
N MET A 111 -7.31 -15.50 6.76
CA MET A 111 -6.97 -14.51 7.78
C MET A 111 -7.38 -13.13 7.31
N THR A 112 -8.24 -12.47 8.07
CA THR A 112 -8.71 -11.11 7.77
C THR A 112 -8.24 -10.16 8.86
N ASN A 113 -7.48 -9.15 8.45
CA ASN A 113 -7.11 -8.01 9.28
C ASN A 113 -7.84 -6.77 8.78
N GLU A 114 -8.22 -5.88 9.68
CA GLU A 114 -8.92 -4.65 9.34
C GLU A 114 -8.33 -3.45 10.06
N VAL A 115 -8.28 -2.31 9.37
CA VAL A 115 -8.03 -0.99 9.96
C VAL A 115 -9.19 -0.08 9.63
N ARG A 116 -9.80 0.52 10.64
CA ARG A 116 -10.78 1.61 10.50
C ARG A 116 -10.13 2.91 10.90
N TYR A 117 -10.20 3.90 10.02
CA TYR A 117 -9.63 5.22 10.23
C TYR A 117 -10.76 6.17 10.65
N LEU A 118 -10.59 6.77 11.83
CA LEU A 118 -11.49 7.73 12.44
C LEU A 118 -10.69 9.00 12.79
N PRO A 119 -11.37 10.14 13.04
CA PRO A 119 -10.69 11.33 13.52
C PRO A 119 -9.89 11.05 14.81
N GLY A 120 -8.56 11.11 14.74
CA GLY A 120 -7.66 10.89 15.88
C GLY A 120 -7.54 9.44 16.36
N LEU A 121 -8.10 8.46 15.64
CA LEU A 121 -8.11 7.06 16.06
C LEU A 121 -8.00 6.11 14.87
N GLU A 122 -7.17 5.09 15.00
CA GLU A 122 -7.26 3.88 14.19
C GLU A 122 -7.69 2.71 15.05
N VAL A 123 -8.71 1.97 14.61
CA VAL A 123 -9.07 0.68 15.22
C VAL A 123 -8.53 -0.42 14.33
N ARG A 124 -7.58 -1.20 14.85
CA ARG A 124 -6.91 -2.28 14.12
C ARG A 124 -7.34 -3.62 14.73
N THR A 125 -7.94 -4.48 13.92
CA THR A 125 -8.29 -5.84 14.33
C THR A 125 -7.52 -6.86 13.50
N THR A 126 -7.10 -7.95 14.14
CA THR A 126 -6.41 -9.05 13.46
C THR A 126 -7.23 -10.34 13.51
N ALA A 127 -6.92 -11.25 12.60
CA ALA A 127 -7.56 -12.56 12.52
C ALA A 127 -7.38 -13.41 13.81
N ASP A 128 -6.34 -13.14 14.60
CA ASP A 128 -6.03 -13.85 15.84
C ASP A 128 -6.69 -13.21 17.08
N GLY A 129 -7.56 -12.22 16.89
CA GLY A 129 -8.38 -11.62 17.95
C GLY A 129 -7.73 -10.43 18.67
N GLU A 130 -6.63 -9.90 18.14
CA GLU A 130 -6.08 -8.63 18.64
C GLU A 130 -6.98 -7.47 18.23
N THR A 131 -7.22 -6.55 19.16
CA THR A 131 -7.86 -5.26 18.89
C THR A 131 -6.99 -4.16 19.49
N LEU A 132 -6.35 -3.38 18.61
CA LEU A 132 -5.44 -2.30 18.94
C LEU A 132 -6.05 -0.95 18.50
N HIS A 133 -6.22 -0.07 19.47
CA HIS A 133 -6.52 1.34 19.26
C HIS A 133 -5.22 2.13 19.16
N VAL A 134 -5.00 2.77 18.01
CA VAL A 134 -3.91 3.73 17.82
C VAL A 134 -4.50 5.13 17.90
N VAL A 135 -4.39 5.75 19.05
CA VAL A 135 -4.87 7.12 19.28
C VAL A 135 -3.81 8.10 18.82
N THR A 136 -4.15 9.03 17.94
CA THR A 136 -3.22 10.08 17.50
C THR A 136 -3.66 11.43 18.06
N ALA A 137 -2.80 12.05 18.85
CA ALA A 137 -3.01 13.38 19.40
C ALA A 137 -1.99 14.36 18.82
N GLN A 138 -2.40 15.60 18.54
CA GLN A 138 -1.51 16.66 18.12
C GLN A 138 -0.96 17.41 19.33
N ALA A 139 0.35 17.51 19.42
CA ALA A 139 1.10 18.25 20.43
C ALA A 139 1.89 19.37 19.74
N GLY A 140 1.19 20.46 19.40
CA GLY A 140 1.75 21.57 18.62
C GLY A 140 2.08 21.14 17.19
N ARG A 141 3.37 21.10 16.84
CA ARG A 141 3.86 20.64 15.52
C ARG A 141 4.23 19.16 15.50
N ASN A 142 4.06 18.45 16.62
CA ASN A 142 4.36 17.04 16.74
C ASN A 142 3.07 16.23 16.84
N SER A 143 3.10 14.99 16.37
CA SER A 143 2.05 14.00 16.63
C SER A 143 2.54 12.98 17.64
N VAL A 144 1.71 12.68 18.63
CA VAL A 144 1.93 11.60 19.60
C VAL A 144 0.96 10.47 19.30
N ARG A 145 1.43 9.21 19.42
CA ARG A 145 0.60 8.02 19.19
C ARG A 145 0.53 7.18 20.44
N VAL A 146 -0.68 6.90 20.91
CA VAL A 146 -0.89 5.94 22.00
C VAL A 146 -1.33 4.60 21.42
N LEU A 147 -0.66 3.53 21.81
CA LEU A 147 -1.01 2.15 21.51
C LEU A 147 -1.76 1.56 22.70
N HIS A 148 -3.07 1.41 22.55
CA HIS A 148 -3.96 0.83 23.54
C HIS A 148 -4.57 -0.47 23.01
N TRP A 149 -4.27 -1.59 23.65
CA TRP A 149 -4.90 -2.87 23.35
C TRP A 149 -6.18 -3.04 24.15
N GLU A 150 -7.30 -3.18 23.44
CA GLU A 150 -8.57 -3.62 24.00
C GLU A 150 -8.59 -5.14 24.17
N ALA A 151 -7.98 -5.87 23.23
CA ALA A 151 -7.89 -7.33 23.25
C ALA A 151 -6.58 -7.83 22.63
N GLY A 152 -6.13 -9.02 23.04
CA GLY A 152 -4.99 -9.71 22.42
C GLY A 152 -3.63 -9.04 22.59
N LYS A 153 -3.43 -8.24 23.65
CA LYS A 153 -2.15 -7.53 23.91
C LYS A 153 -0.95 -8.49 23.93
N PRO A 154 0.12 -8.22 23.17
CA PRO A 154 1.37 -8.96 23.29
C PRO A 154 1.96 -8.91 24.71
N GLY A 155 2.55 -10.01 25.17
CA GLY A 155 3.12 -10.08 26.52
C GLY A 155 4.30 -9.14 26.76
N ALA A 156 5.08 -8.85 25.71
CA ALA A 156 6.31 -8.08 25.78
C ALA A 156 6.12 -6.55 25.81
N ILE A 157 4.90 -6.06 25.60
CA ILE A 157 4.62 -4.62 25.47
C ILE A 157 3.62 -4.24 26.56
N ALA A 158 3.92 -3.21 27.36
CA ALA A 158 2.95 -2.68 28.32
C ALA A 158 1.74 -2.08 27.58
N ASN A 159 0.57 -2.01 28.23
CA ASN A 159 -0.56 -1.32 27.59
C ASN A 159 -0.31 0.19 27.59
N ASP A 160 -1.07 0.93 26.80
CA ASP A 160 -1.09 2.41 26.79
C ASP A 160 0.29 3.04 26.52
N GLN A 161 1.06 2.46 25.59
CA GLN A 161 2.36 3.00 25.20
C GLN A 161 2.21 4.28 24.41
N VAL A 162 3.07 5.27 24.67
CA VAL A 162 3.12 6.58 24.02
C VAL A 162 4.36 6.71 23.15
#